data_AF-B8BQ16-F1
#
_entry.id   AF-B8BQ16-F1
#
_cell.length_a   1.000
_cell.length_b   1.000
_cell.length_c   1.000
_cell.angle_alpha   90.00
_cell.angle_beta   90.00
_cell.angle_gamma   90.00
#
_symmetry.space_group_name_H-M   'P 1'
#
loop_
_entity.id
_entity.type
_entity.pdbx_description
1 polymer ?
#
loop_
_entity_poly.entity_id
_entity_poly.type
_entity_poly.pdbx_seq_one_letter_code
_entity_poly.pdbx_strand_id
1 'polypeptide(L)'
;MWATTSRTTPLTSASPDADTTPADAHGSITVTNSDGRSARGGDSGRGLKAAFYYVPPPHLVPPITASSTSMDAQTKEEFTEKCQPTFLELNNALRKYREMSEGVIRQLSISHEVALRTERLLFPHHQRKFNYEPTNLPLFLSCQIESKISKVSELLEQNSFVLEELLKPFPVSLGLSHFTNASSSVSQSASSTPPSTPDFELGETQTLARYIPPYKMRGAINENDALLEEHPYDEASQIIVHIARDWSSDGAQVRQQTHSWIIDELKYHHSYSNMDGSEIRSLLSPVLVPGAGAGRLAFDIALLEDLDGSKKRYPFAVEANDNSIVMAAATYHTLNNIISLSSGNEDNVKRSLYPFVADSFSNEVATERRWEPSSFPDDQVVSQLKHHSSTKSVFTNSPELVYSVGDFVTTYASPAKKGVYGSIVTCFFLDTATNIYEYIFTVRNLLRKPKSDSAEQREGGVWINFGPVQWHRNAQLQPSVNELKDLIQLAGFEIKYWEVEDELIAYRHPEDVHLASGKGSGKPRFTRSEAYRPLKFIAVPTMGDASISSTSLLSSLEQVRSSTGRRPLN
;
A
#
# COMPACT_ATOMS: atom_id res chain seq x y z
N MET A 1 47.13 -15.06 -7.37
CA MET A 1 47.74 -16.00 -8.36
C MET A 1 46.62 -16.39 -9.32
N TRP A 2 46.34 -15.60 -10.35
CA TRP A 2 46.89 -15.72 -11.72
C TRP A 2 46.75 -17.12 -12.32
N ALA A 3 45.80 -17.29 -13.24
CA ALA A 3 46.07 -17.80 -14.59
C ALA A 3 44.85 -17.59 -15.52
N THR A 4 44.99 -16.58 -16.35
CA THR A 4 44.32 -16.34 -17.63
C THR A 4 44.63 -17.41 -18.68
N THR A 5 43.65 -17.75 -19.52
CA THR A 5 43.92 -18.18 -20.90
C THR A 5 42.92 -17.56 -21.86
N SER A 6 43.42 -16.64 -22.67
CA SER A 6 42.81 -16.11 -23.88
C SER A 6 43.13 -17.02 -25.08
N ARG A 7 42.20 -17.10 -26.05
CA ARG A 7 42.55 -17.36 -27.45
C ARG A 7 41.54 -16.71 -28.39
N THR A 8 42.11 -16.07 -29.40
CA THR A 8 41.57 -15.16 -30.40
C THR A 8 41.00 -15.87 -31.63
N THR A 9 39.89 -15.29 -32.14
CA THR A 9 39.30 -15.18 -33.50
C THR A 9 40.01 -15.78 -34.74
N PRO A 10 39.26 -16.07 -35.82
CA PRO A 10 39.12 -15.06 -36.89
C PRO A 10 37.70 -14.89 -37.48
N LEU A 11 37.48 -13.68 -38.01
CA LEU A 11 36.35 -13.21 -38.82
C LEU A 11 36.27 -13.89 -40.20
N THR A 12 35.05 -14.16 -40.67
CA THR A 12 34.70 -14.18 -42.10
C THR A 12 33.29 -13.62 -42.32
N SER A 13 33.20 -12.66 -43.22
CA SER A 13 32.03 -11.92 -43.69
C SER A 13 31.22 -12.67 -44.77
N ALA A 14 29.89 -12.64 -44.70
CA ALA A 14 28.97 -12.47 -45.85
C ALA A 14 27.49 -12.47 -45.38
N SER A 15 26.72 -11.49 -45.86
CA SER A 15 25.24 -11.42 -45.82
C SER A 15 24.71 -11.59 -47.26
N PRO A 16 23.39 -11.56 -47.55
CA PRO A 16 22.20 -12.03 -46.82
C PRO A 16 21.35 -13.03 -47.68
N ASP A 17 20.40 -13.75 -47.09
CA ASP A 17 19.00 -13.85 -47.59
C ASP A 17 18.17 -14.95 -46.90
N ALA A 18 16.96 -14.53 -46.54
CA ALA A 18 15.67 -15.22 -46.54
C ALA A 18 15.44 -16.54 -45.77
N ASP A 19 14.56 -16.40 -44.77
CA ASP A 19 13.30 -17.13 -44.60
C ASP A 19 13.16 -18.23 -43.54
N THR A 20 12.08 -18.04 -42.78
CA THR A 20 11.32 -18.97 -41.92
C THR A 20 11.86 -19.32 -40.52
N THR A 21 11.52 -18.49 -39.53
CA THR A 21 11.34 -18.93 -38.14
C THR A 21 9.84 -19.18 -37.85
N PRO A 22 9.50 -20.18 -37.00
CA PRO A 22 8.11 -20.46 -36.64
C PRO A 22 7.58 -19.38 -35.70
N ALA A 23 6.30 -19.04 -35.88
CA ALA A 23 5.57 -18.11 -35.04
C ALA A 23 5.25 -18.74 -33.68
N ASP A 24 6.02 -18.37 -32.65
CA ASP A 24 5.61 -18.53 -31.26
C ASP A 24 4.77 -17.31 -30.84
N ALA A 25 3.46 -17.54 -30.73
CA ALA A 25 2.50 -16.56 -30.24
C ALA A 25 2.56 -16.50 -28.70
N HIS A 26 3.43 -15.66 -28.16
CA HIS A 26 3.42 -15.29 -26.73
C HIS A 26 2.53 -14.06 -26.54
N GLY A 27 1.38 -14.25 -25.90
CA GLY A 27 0.43 -13.16 -25.60
C GLY A 27 0.97 -12.21 -24.54
N SER A 28 0.93 -10.91 -24.82
CA SER A 28 1.50 -9.86 -23.96
C SER A 28 0.59 -9.52 -22.77
N ILE A 29 1.18 -9.38 -21.57
CA ILE A 29 0.63 -8.68 -20.41
C ILE A 29 1.53 -7.47 -20.19
N THR A 30 0.97 -6.27 -20.06
CA THR A 30 1.76 -5.04 -19.99
C THR A 30 1.32 -4.15 -18.85
N VAL A 31 2.26 -3.79 -17.97
CA VAL A 31 2.17 -2.57 -17.17
C VAL A 31 2.49 -1.43 -18.14
N THR A 32 1.46 -0.74 -18.62
CA THR A 32 1.61 0.30 -19.65
C THR A 32 1.70 1.68 -19.03
N ASN A 33 2.61 2.50 -19.55
CA ASN A 33 2.42 3.95 -19.54
C ASN A 33 1.31 4.32 -20.53
N SER A 34 0.51 5.34 -20.22
CA SER A 34 -0.64 5.78 -21.04
C SER A 34 -0.27 6.31 -22.43
N ASP A 35 1.01 6.45 -22.77
CA ASP A 35 1.42 6.77 -24.12
C ASP A 35 1.37 5.51 -24.98
N GLY A 36 0.23 5.31 -25.65
CA GLY A 36 -0.12 4.18 -26.50
C GLY A 36 0.78 3.93 -27.71
N ARG A 37 2.10 3.85 -27.53
CA ARG A 37 3.02 3.24 -28.49
C ARG A 37 3.16 1.77 -28.13
N SER A 38 2.18 1.00 -28.60
CA SER A 38 2.34 -0.43 -28.82
C SER A 38 3.65 -0.66 -29.57
N ALA A 39 4.49 -1.56 -29.06
CA ALA A 39 5.50 -2.20 -29.89
C ALA A 39 4.79 -2.72 -31.15
N ARG A 40 5.37 -2.47 -32.32
CA ARG A 40 4.85 -2.96 -33.61
C ARG A 40 4.85 -4.50 -33.57
N GLY A 41 3.69 -5.08 -33.35
CA GLY A 41 3.42 -6.52 -33.36
C GLY A 41 1.99 -6.74 -32.90
N GLY A 42 1.14 -7.26 -33.80
CA GLY A 42 -0.31 -7.31 -33.61
C GLY A 42 -0.77 -8.31 -32.56
N ASP A 43 -0.79 -7.92 -31.28
CA ASP A 43 -1.52 -8.62 -30.23
C ASP A 43 -2.58 -7.69 -29.61
N SER A 44 -3.85 -7.99 -29.85
CA SER A 44 -4.99 -7.18 -29.41
C SER A 44 -5.26 -7.35 -27.90
N GLY A 45 -4.47 -6.69 -27.06
CA GLY A 45 -4.93 -5.84 -25.96
C GLY A 45 -5.87 -6.37 -24.88
N ARG A 46 -5.77 -7.65 -24.44
CA ARG A 46 -6.57 -8.20 -23.31
C ARG A 46 -5.78 -8.75 -22.11
N GLY A 47 -4.60 -8.22 -21.82
CA GLY A 47 -3.89 -8.51 -20.56
C GLY A 47 -4.36 -7.63 -19.40
N LEU A 48 -3.92 -7.93 -18.17
CA LEU A 48 -4.08 -7.03 -17.02
C LEU A 48 -3.49 -5.66 -17.36
N LYS A 49 -4.31 -4.61 -17.24
CA LYS A 49 -3.88 -3.22 -17.42
C LYS A 49 -3.64 -2.63 -16.03
N ALA A 50 -2.37 -2.51 -15.65
CA ALA A 50 -1.95 -1.79 -14.45
C ALA A 50 -1.30 -0.46 -14.85
N ALA A 51 -1.83 0.66 -14.37
CA ALA A 51 -1.29 2.00 -14.64
C ALA A 51 -0.97 2.73 -13.33
N PHE A 52 0.13 3.47 -13.30
CA PHE A 52 0.57 4.21 -12.11
C PHE A 52 0.49 5.72 -12.35
N TYR A 53 -0.13 6.43 -11.41
CA TYR A 53 -0.28 7.88 -11.44
C TYR A 53 0.39 8.50 -10.22
N TYR A 54 0.95 9.69 -10.38
CA TYR A 54 1.49 10.50 -9.29
C TYR A 54 0.78 11.84 -9.24
N VAL A 55 0.16 12.12 -8.09
CA VAL A 55 -0.52 13.39 -7.81
C VAL A 55 0.44 14.26 -7.01
N PRO A 56 1.02 15.31 -7.62
CA PRO A 56 1.99 16.14 -6.92
C PRO A 56 1.33 16.85 -5.73
N PRO A 57 2.05 17.02 -4.61
CA PRO A 57 1.61 17.85 -3.50
C PRO A 57 1.16 19.24 -3.96
N PRO A 58 0.09 19.81 -3.37
CA PRO A 58 -0.47 21.08 -3.84
C PRO A 58 0.51 22.26 -3.89
N HIS A 59 1.44 22.35 -2.94
CA HIS A 59 2.47 23.39 -2.91
C HIS A 59 3.48 23.33 -4.08
N LEU A 60 3.55 22.20 -4.80
CA LEU A 60 4.36 22.07 -6.03
C LEU A 60 3.57 22.41 -7.30
N VAL A 61 2.25 22.57 -7.19
CA VAL A 61 1.38 22.97 -8.29
C VAL A 61 1.22 24.49 -8.25
N PRO A 62 1.69 25.24 -9.27
CA PRO A 62 1.54 26.68 -9.30
C PRO A 62 0.06 27.05 -9.47
N PRO A 63 -0.40 28.16 -8.87
CA PRO A 63 -1.76 28.65 -9.07
C PRO A 63 -1.96 28.99 -10.55
N ILE A 64 -2.92 28.34 -11.19
CA ILE A 64 -3.29 28.62 -12.59
C ILE A 64 -3.88 30.04 -12.62
N THR A 65 -3.10 31.01 -13.09
CA THR A 65 -3.62 32.36 -13.36
C THR A 65 -4.53 32.29 -14.58
N ALA A 66 -5.69 32.96 -14.50
CA ALA A 66 -6.82 32.84 -15.44
C ALA A 66 -6.56 33.36 -16.88
N SER A 67 -5.31 33.43 -17.34
CA SER A 67 -4.95 33.96 -18.66
C SER A 67 -4.09 33.04 -19.53
N SER A 68 -3.81 31.79 -19.15
CA SER A 68 -2.95 30.91 -19.97
C SER A 68 -3.72 29.84 -20.74
N THR A 69 -4.45 30.23 -21.79
CA THR A 69 -4.84 29.31 -22.87
C THR A 69 -3.66 28.94 -23.78
N SER A 70 -2.45 29.39 -23.49
CA SER A 70 -1.20 28.85 -24.05
C SER A 70 -0.10 28.88 -22.99
N MET A 71 0.13 27.75 -22.30
CA MET A 71 1.45 27.53 -21.71
C MET A 71 2.40 27.17 -22.85
N ASP A 72 3.42 27.98 -23.06
CA ASP A 72 4.48 27.69 -24.01
C ASP A 72 5.19 26.37 -23.63
N ALA A 73 5.68 25.63 -24.62
CA ALA A 73 6.22 24.28 -24.45
C ALA A 73 7.31 24.20 -23.36
N GLN A 74 8.14 25.24 -23.25
CA GLN A 74 9.20 25.36 -22.25
C GLN A 74 8.66 25.47 -20.81
N THR A 75 7.58 26.22 -20.60
CA THR A 75 6.91 26.34 -19.29
C THR A 75 6.19 25.03 -18.92
N LYS A 76 5.70 24.30 -19.93
CA LYS A 76 5.08 22.98 -19.75
C LYS A 76 6.11 21.90 -19.39
N GLU A 77 7.29 21.94 -20.00
CA GLU A 77 8.43 21.08 -19.65
C GLU A 77 8.93 21.39 -18.24
N GLU A 78 9.14 22.66 -17.90
CA GLU A 78 9.60 23.06 -16.56
C GLU A 78 8.58 22.72 -15.46
N PHE A 79 7.28 22.83 -15.75
CA PHE A 79 6.20 22.39 -14.85
C PHE A 79 6.18 20.87 -14.67
N THR A 80 6.33 20.14 -15.78
CA THR A 80 6.40 18.67 -15.75
C THR A 80 7.60 18.24 -14.90
N GLU A 81 8.77 18.84 -15.09
CA GLU A 81 9.99 18.51 -14.33
C GLU A 81 9.85 18.79 -12.82
N LYS A 82 9.21 19.89 -12.42
CA LYS A 82 8.97 20.22 -11.00
C LYS A 82 7.93 19.32 -10.32
N CYS A 83 6.98 18.78 -11.08
CA CYS A 83 5.91 17.94 -10.56
C CYS A 83 6.21 16.44 -10.60
N GLN A 84 7.32 16.02 -11.23
CA GLN A 84 7.77 14.62 -11.19
C GLN A 84 8.16 14.23 -9.77
N PRO A 85 7.89 12.98 -9.35
CA PRO A 85 8.43 12.49 -8.09
C PRO A 85 9.96 12.49 -8.16
N THR A 86 10.61 13.06 -7.15
CA THR A 86 12.08 13.14 -7.11
C THR A 86 12.74 11.80 -6.81
N PHE A 87 11.95 10.76 -6.45
CA PHE A 87 12.36 9.44 -5.99
C PHE A 87 13.44 9.42 -4.88
N LEU A 88 13.72 10.58 -4.27
CA LEU A 88 14.69 10.72 -3.19
C LEU A 88 14.29 9.88 -1.96
N GLU A 89 12.99 9.73 -1.75
CA GLU A 89 12.38 8.91 -0.71
C GLU A 89 12.78 7.43 -0.84
N LEU A 90 12.94 6.90 -2.07
CA LEU A 90 13.40 5.51 -2.29
C LEU A 90 14.83 5.32 -1.77
N ASN A 91 15.73 6.25 -2.11
CA ASN A 91 17.11 6.22 -1.64
C ASN A 91 17.20 6.41 -0.12
N ASN A 92 16.37 7.29 0.44
CA ASN A 92 16.30 7.48 1.89
C ASN A 92 15.79 6.23 2.60
N ALA A 93 14.78 5.54 2.06
CA ALA A 93 14.27 4.28 2.62
C ALA A 93 15.35 3.19 2.62
N LEU A 94 16.08 3.02 1.52
CA LEU A 94 17.22 2.09 1.45
C LEU A 94 18.34 2.45 2.43
N ARG A 95 18.70 3.73 2.56
CA ARG A 95 19.71 4.18 3.52
C ARG A 95 19.29 3.85 4.96
N LYS A 96 18.04 4.17 5.34
CA LYS A 96 17.51 3.86 6.67
C LYS A 96 17.51 2.37 6.97
N TYR A 97 17.23 1.52 5.99
CA TYR A 97 17.30 0.07 6.18
C TYR A 97 18.72 -0.41 6.48
N ARG A 98 19.74 0.16 5.81
CA ARG A 98 21.14 -0.14 6.11
C ARG A 98 21.53 0.33 7.51
N GLU A 99 21.16 1.56 7.89
CA GLU A 99 21.38 2.11 9.24
C GLU A 99 20.73 1.23 10.32
N MET A 100 19.49 0.78 10.10
CA MET A 100 18.80 -0.16 10.98
C MET A 100 19.53 -1.51 11.06
N SER A 101 19.96 -2.05 9.92
CA SER A 101 20.69 -3.32 9.85
C SER A 101 21.99 -3.27 10.65
N GLU A 102 22.77 -2.18 10.51
CA GLU A 102 23.95 -1.93 11.32
C GLU A 102 23.62 -1.82 12.82
N GLY A 103 22.50 -1.18 13.15
CA GLY A 103 21.97 -1.08 14.52
C GLY A 103 21.71 -2.46 15.15
N VAL A 104 21.05 -3.36 14.43
CA VAL A 104 20.78 -4.74 14.86
C VAL A 104 22.08 -5.51 15.13
N ILE A 105 23.04 -5.44 14.20
CA ILE A 105 24.34 -6.11 14.37
C ILE A 105 25.13 -5.53 15.54
N ARG A 106 25.09 -4.20 15.72
CA ARG A 106 25.73 -3.54 16.85
C ARG A 106 25.14 -3.98 18.19
N GLN A 107 23.82 -4.09 18.30
CA GLN A 107 23.15 -4.57 19.51
C GLN A 107 23.56 -5.99 19.88
N LEU A 108 23.62 -6.89 18.88
CA LEU A 108 24.11 -8.25 19.07
C LEU A 108 25.59 -8.28 19.47
N SER A 109 26.42 -7.43 18.88
CA SER A 109 27.85 -7.35 19.21
C SER A 109 28.09 -6.90 20.65
N ILE A 110 27.29 -5.95 21.16
CA ILE A 110 27.32 -5.56 22.58
C ILE A 110 26.91 -6.74 23.46
N SER A 111 25.82 -7.43 23.10
CA SER A 111 25.33 -8.60 23.84
C SER A 111 26.36 -9.73 23.88
N HIS A 112 27.06 -9.96 22.76
CA HIS A 112 28.15 -10.91 22.65
C HIS A 112 29.29 -10.57 23.61
N GLU A 113 29.76 -9.31 23.62
CA GLU A 113 30.87 -8.90 24.48
C GLU A 113 30.52 -9.03 25.97
N VAL A 114 29.28 -8.69 26.35
CA VAL A 114 28.79 -8.87 27.71
C VAL A 114 28.76 -10.35 28.09
N ALA A 115 28.21 -11.22 27.22
CA ALA A 115 28.18 -12.66 27.46
C ALA A 115 29.59 -13.23 27.59
N LEU A 116 30.49 -12.92 26.65
CA LEU A 116 31.86 -13.42 26.61
C LEU A 116 32.65 -13.04 27.87
N ARG A 117 32.56 -11.79 28.33
CA ARG A 117 33.23 -11.35 29.57
C ARG A 117 32.64 -12.03 30.80
N THR A 118 31.31 -12.13 30.85
CA THR A 118 30.60 -12.77 31.97
C THR A 118 30.99 -14.24 32.09
N GLU A 119 31.01 -14.96 30.98
CA GLU A 119 31.38 -16.37 30.92
C GLU A 119 32.85 -16.61 31.25
N ARG A 120 33.76 -15.72 30.81
CA ARG A 120 35.19 -15.74 31.21
C ARG A 120 35.37 -15.64 32.72
N LEU A 121 34.59 -14.79 33.37
CA LEU A 121 34.67 -14.56 34.82
C LEU A 121 34.02 -15.69 35.62
N LEU A 122 32.85 -16.18 35.19
CA LEU A 122 32.08 -17.18 35.93
C LEU A 122 32.48 -18.64 35.62
N PHE A 123 33.02 -18.91 34.43
CA PHE A 123 33.35 -20.27 33.96
C PHE A 123 34.81 -20.44 33.47
N PRO A 124 35.85 -19.97 34.20
CA PRO A 124 37.24 -19.93 33.71
C PRO A 124 37.86 -21.30 33.42
N HIS A 125 37.39 -22.38 34.06
CA HIS A 125 37.90 -23.74 33.86
C HIS A 125 37.35 -24.42 32.60
N HIS A 126 36.19 -23.99 32.10
CA HIS A 126 35.59 -24.54 30.89
C HIS A 126 36.30 -24.03 29.62
N GLN A 127 36.91 -22.84 29.66
CA GLN A 127 37.70 -22.31 28.56
C GLN A 127 39.03 -23.04 28.32
N ARG A 128 39.53 -23.81 29.29
CA ARG A 128 40.74 -24.63 29.10
C ARG A 128 40.47 -25.99 28.43
N LYS A 129 39.20 -26.39 28.30
CA LYS A 129 38.80 -27.71 27.76
C LYS A 129 38.48 -27.72 26.26
N PHE A 130 38.64 -26.60 25.54
CA PHE A 130 38.42 -26.52 24.07
C PHE A 130 39.32 -27.44 23.23
N ASN A 131 40.25 -28.19 23.83
CA ASN A 131 41.15 -29.11 23.14
C ASN A 131 40.68 -30.57 23.08
N TYR A 132 39.53 -30.96 23.64
CA TYR A 132 39.08 -32.36 23.60
C TYR A 132 37.56 -32.49 23.34
N GLU A 133 37.26 -33.13 22.20
CA GLU A 133 35.96 -33.63 21.69
C GLU A 133 34.84 -32.61 21.37
N PRO A 134 34.41 -32.48 20.10
CA PRO A 134 33.38 -31.54 19.65
C PRO A 134 31.94 -31.78 20.16
N THR A 135 31.64 -32.97 20.69
CA THR A 135 30.25 -33.46 20.84
C THR A 135 29.62 -33.19 22.21
N ASN A 136 30.36 -32.68 23.19
CA ASN A 136 29.89 -32.46 24.57
C ASN A 136 30.30 -31.11 25.19
N LEU A 137 30.63 -30.11 24.38
CA LEU A 137 30.97 -28.78 24.88
C LEU A 137 29.73 -28.06 25.41
N PRO A 138 29.77 -27.45 26.61
CA PRO A 138 28.70 -26.55 27.02
C PRO A 138 28.58 -25.42 26.00
N LEU A 139 27.40 -25.26 25.41
CA LEU A 139 27.10 -24.20 24.45
C LEU A 139 27.02 -22.87 25.20
N PHE A 140 28.14 -22.15 25.23
CA PHE A 140 28.20 -20.79 25.74
C PHE A 140 27.30 -19.87 24.93
N LEU A 141 26.62 -18.96 25.63
CA LEU A 141 25.78 -17.95 25.02
C LEU A 141 26.60 -17.04 24.11
N SER A 142 27.86 -16.74 24.45
CA SER A 142 28.74 -15.98 23.54
C SER A 142 28.90 -16.66 22.18
N CYS A 143 29.23 -17.96 22.14
CA CYS A 143 29.34 -18.72 20.89
C CYS A 143 28.01 -18.74 20.10
N GLN A 144 26.88 -18.85 20.79
CA GLN A 144 25.57 -18.77 20.15
C GLN A 144 25.32 -17.38 19.55
N ILE A 145 25.59 -16.30 20.29
CA ILE A 145 25.42 -14.93 19.79
C ILE A 145 26.37 -14.65 18.61
N GLU A 146 27.60 -15.16 18.64
CA GLU A 146 28.55 -15.04 17.52
C GLU A 146 27.97 -15.67 16.25
N SER A 147 27.46 -16.90 16.33
CA SER A 147 26.77 -17.54 15.21
C SER A 147 25.53 -16.76 14.75
N LYS A 148 24.76 -16.19 15.69
CA LYS A 148 23.62 -15.32 15.38
C LYS A 148 24.04 -14.08 14.61
N ILE A 149 25.14 -13.42 14.99
CA ILE A 149 25.66 -12.23 14.29
C ILE A 149 25.96 -12.59 12.83
N SER A 150 26.68 -13.69 12.59
CA SER A 150 27.00 -14.13 11.22
C SER A 150 25.73 -14.38 10.40
N LYS A 151 24.75 -15.10 10.95
CA LYS A 151 23.52 -15.42 10.22
C LYS A 151 22.63 -14.19 10.00
N VAL A 152 22.47 -13.33 11.00
CA VAL A 152 21.68 -12.10 10.88
C VAL A 152 22.31 -11.15 9.86
N SER A 153 23.64 -11.04 9.82
CA SER A 153 24.34 -10.22 8.82
C SER A 153 24.07 -10.70 7.39
N GLU A 154 24.21 -12.00 7.15
CA GLU A 154 23.95 -12.63 5.84
C GLU A 154 22.51 -12.35 5.37
N LEU A 155 21.53 -12.54 6.24
CA LEU A 155 20.12 -12.43 5.91
C LEU A 155 19.65 -10.96 5.75
N LEU A 156 20.19 -10.03 6.56
CA LEU A 156 19.95 -8.60 6.38
C LEU A 156 20.50 -8.10 5.04
N GLU A 157 21.67 -8.60 4.63
CA GLU A 157 22.28 -8.29 3.32
C GLU A 157 21.43 -8.84 2.17
N GLN A 158 20.93 -10.08 2.28
CA GLN A 158 20.00 -10.65 1.30
C GLN A 158 18.72 -9.80 1.14
N ASN A 159 18.13 -9.36 2.25
CA ASN A 159 17.00 -8.44 2.21
C ASN A 159 17.36 -7.11 1.53
N SER A 160 18.56 -6.57 1.78
CA SER A 160 19.03 -5.33 1.13
C SER A 160 19.07 -5.46 -0.39
N PHE A 161 19.57 -6.58 -0.93
CA PHE A 161 19.60 -6.81 -2.38
C PHE A 161 18.20 -6.83 -2.99
N VAL A 162 17.25 -7.51 -2.34
CA VAL A 162 15.86 -7.55 -2.82
C VAL A 162 15.22 -6.16 -2.76
N LEU A 163 15.45 -5.41 -1.68
CA LEU A 163 14.94 -4.04 -1.54
C LEU A 163 15.52 -3.10 -2.60
N GLU A 164 16.81 -3.23 -2.95
CA GLU A 164 17.43 -2.45 -4.02
C GLU A 164 16.80 -2.71 -5.39
N GLU A 165 16.22 -3.89 -5.62
CA GLU A 165 15.44 -4.18 -6.83
C GLU A 165 14.03 -3.61 -6.76
N LEU A 166 13.35 -3.73 -5.62
CA LEU A 166 11.98 -3.26 -5.42
C LEU A 166 11.87 -1.74 -5.33
N LEU A 167 12.92 -1.03 -4.91
CA LEU A 167 12.91 0.41 -4.67
C LEU A 167 13.69 1.19 -5.74
N LYS A 168 13.61 0.73 -6.99
CA LYS A 168 14.12 1.47 -8.15
C LYS A 168 13.09 2.50 -8.63
N PRO A 169 13.54 3.65 -9.19
CA PRO A 169 12.66 4.55 -9.92
C PRO A 169 11.82 3.79 -10.95
N PHE A 170 10.56 4.19 -11.07
CA PHE A 170 9.59 3.53 -11.93
C PHE A 170 8.75 4.57 -12.66
N PRO A 171 8.20 4.25 -13.83
CA PRO A 171 7.43 5.21 -14.60
C PRO A 171 6.07 5.51 -13.94
N VAL A 172 5.68 6.78 -13.94
CA VAL A 172 4.37 7.27 -13.47
C VAL A 172 3.82 8.34 -14.41
N SER A 173 2.50 8.37 -14.57
CA SER A 173 1.79 9.45 -15.24
C SER A 173 1.46 10.57 -14.25
N LEU A 174 1.68 11.83 -14.61
CA LEU A 174 1.38 12.96 -13.72
C LEU A 174 -0.11 13.32 -13.72
N GLY A 175 -0.64 13.58 -12.54
CA GLY A 175 -1.99 14.09 -12.33
C GLY A 175 -2.99 13.02 -11.89
N LEU A 176 -4.27 13.38 -11.97
CA LEU A 176 -5.36 12.49 -11.56
C LEU A 176 -5.53 11.33 -12.56
N SER A 177 -5.89 10.17 -12.03
CA SER A 177 -6.35 9.03 -12.82
C SER A 177 -7.58 9.37 -13.67
N HIS A 178 -7.85 8.57 -14.70
CA HIS A 178 -8.95 8.80 -15.64
C HIS A 178 -10.35 8.70 -15.04
N PHE A 179 -10.49 8.15 -13.83
CA PHE A 179 -11.77 8.13 -13.10
C PHE A 179 -12.14 9.54 -12.62
N THR A 180 -12.83 10.29 -13.48
CA THR A 180 -13.25 11.67 -13.21
C THR A 180 -14.70 11.87 -13.62
N ASN A 181 -15.36 12.85 -13.01
CA ASN A 181 -16.73 13.17 -13.35
C ASN A 181 -16.80 13.94 -14.68
N ALA A 182 -17.41 13.37 -15.72
CA ALA A 182 -17.51 13.94 -17.06
C ALA A 182 -18.23 15.29 -17.12
N SER A 183 -19.16 15.57 -16.18
CA SER A 183 -19.82 16.89 -16.09
C SER A 183 -18.96 17.97 -15.46
N SER A 184 -17.74 17.62 -15.02
CA SER A 184 -16.73 18.54 -14.52
C SER A 184 -15.65 18.80 -15.59
N SER A 185 -16.07 19.14 -16.82
CA SER A 185 -15.26 19.99 -17.69
C SER A 185 -15.16 21.37 -17.04
N VAL A 186 -14.45 21.44 -15.92
CA VAL A 186 -14.15 22.67 -15.23
C VAL A 186 -13.09 23.36 -16.08
N SER A 187 -13.54 24.22 -16.99
CA SER A 187 -12.91 25.53 -17.10
C SER A 187 -12.81 26.03 -15.66
N GLN A 188 -11.60 26.05 -15.09
CA GLN A 188 -11.36 26.58 -13.75
C GLN A 188 -11.85 28.01 -13.72
N SER A 189 -13.10 28.22 -13.30
CA SER A 189 -13.64 29.53 -13.06
C SER A 189 -12.91 30.06 -11.84
N ALA A 190 -12.04 31.05 -12.06
CA ALA A 190 -11.37 31.80 -11.03
C ALA A 190 -12.37 32.21 -9.95
N SER A 191 -12.25 31.63 -8.75
CA SER A 191 -12.95 32.16 -7.60
C SER A 191 -12.33 33.51 -7.26
N SER A 192 -13.19 34.51 -7.18
CA SER A 192 -12.93 35.90 -6.85
C SER A 192 -11.87 36.10 -5.75
N THR A 193 -11.01 37.08 -5.99
CA THR A 193 -10.13 37.76 -5.03
C THR A 193 -10.72 37.83 -3.62
N PRO A 194 -9.97 37.49 -2.55
CA PRO A 194 -10.40 37.80 -1.19
C PRO A 194 -10.53 39.33 -1.03
N PRO A 195 -11.51 39.84 -0.26
CA PRO A 195 -11.52 41.25 0.08
C PRO A 195 -10.26 41.59 0.88
N SER A 196 -9.61 42.68 0.49
CA SER A 196 -8.50 43.31 1.20
C SER A 196 -8.84 43.47 2.68
N THR A 197 -8.05 42.86 3.55
CA THR A 197 -8.08 43.08 5.00
C THR A 197 -7.83 44.56 5.32
N PRO A 198 -8.69 45.22 6.13
CA PRO A 198 -8.30 46.47 6.77
C PRO A 198 -7.28 46.14 7.88
N ASP A 199 -6.21 46.92 7.95
CA ASP A 199 -5.27 46.92 9.07
C ASP A 199 -6.06 47.14 10.37
N PHE A 200 -6.12 46.11 11.21
CA PHE A 200 -6.65 46.22 12.57
C PHE A 200 -5.53 45.89 13.56
N GLU A 201 -5.19 46.92 14.34
CA GLU A 201 -4.26 46.87 15.47
C GLU A 201 -4.67 45.78 16.48
N LEU A 202 -3.65 45.16 17.08
CA LEU A 202 -3.78 44.11 18.10
C LEU A 202 -4.65 44.57 19.27
N GLY A 203 -5.90 44.10 19.29
CA GLY A 203 -6.75 44.02 20.48
C GLY A 203 -6.85 42.58 20.94
N GLU A 204 -6.44 42.32 22.17
CA GLU A 204 -6.45 41.02 22.84
C GLU A 204 -7.80 40.29 22.68
N THR A 205 -7.83 39.22 21.88
CA THR A 205 -8.92 38.24 21.89
C THR A 205 -8.35 36.87 22.26
N GLN A 206 -8.84 36.36 23.37
CA GLN A 206 -8.45 35.11 24.02
C GLN A 206 -8.58 33.93 23.05
N THR A 207 -7.47 33.59 22.41
CA THR A 207 -7.36 32.40 21.57
C THR A 207 -7.24 31.19 22.49
N LEU A 208 -8.14 30.22 22.36
CA LEU A 208 -8.10 28.89 22.99
C LEU A 208 -6.86 28.05 22.58
N ALA A 209 -5.87 28.66 21.93
CA ALA A 209 -4.64 28.07 21.43
C ALA A 209 -3.40 28.41 22.30
N ARG A 210 -3.58 28.64 23.60
CA ARG A 210 -2.47 28.52 24.55
C ARG A 210 -2.48 27.12 25.17
N TYR A 211 -1.53 26.30 24.72
CA TYR A 211 -1.09 25.05 25.35
C TYR A 211 -2.05 23.85 25.30
N ILE A 212 -2.01 23.11 24.18
CA ILE A 212 -1.76 21.67 24.27
C ILE A 212 -0.71 21.34 23.20
N PRO A 213 0.60 21.36 23.52
CA PRO A 213 1.56 20.56 22.75
C PRO A 213 1.05 19.11 22.80
N PRO A 214 1.22 18.27 21.76
CA PRO A 214 0.99 16.84 21.93
C PRO A 214 1.76 16.43 23.18
N TYR A 215 1.03 15.95 24.19
CA TYR A 215 1.54 15.74 25.53
C TYR A 215 2.81 14.89 25.43
N LYS A 216 3.99 15.53 25.47
CA LYS A 216 5.22 14.85 25.82
C LYS A 216 5.01 14.50 27.28
N MET A 217 4.74 13.23 27.58
CA MET A 217 5.00 12.69 28.91
C MET A 217 6.50 12.88 29.16
N ARG A 218 6.86 14.04 29.73
CA ARG A 218 8.17 14.28 30.29
C ARG A 218 8.05 13.94 31.76
N GLY A 219 8.41 12.70 32.08
CA GLY A 219 8.46 12.16 33.44
C GLY A 219 7.34 11.17 33.72
N ALA A 220 7.74 9.95 34.11
CA ALA A 220 6.91 8.83 34.59
C ALA A 220 6.35 7.83 33.57
N ILE A 221 7.10 7.52 32.51
CA ILE A 221 7.02 6.20 31.85
C ILE A 221 8.39 5.56 32.00
N ASN A 222 8.43 4.33 32.51
CA ASN A 222 9.64 3.52 32.53
C ASN A 222 10.25 3.52 31.12
N GLU A 223 11.57 3.56 31.02
CA GLU A 223 12.32 3.43 29.75
C GLU A 223 11.95 2.15 28.95
N ASN A 224 11.19 1.23 29.56
CA ASN A 224 10.65 0.02 28.94
C ASN A 224 9.34 0.23 28.14
N ASP A 225 8.59 1.33 28.30
CA ASP A 225 7.40 1.62 27.46
C ASP A 225 7.76 2.41 26.18
N ALA A 226 9.05 2.69 25.97
CA ALA A 226 9.57 3.24 24.72
C ALA A 226 9.59 2.22 23.55
N LEU A 227 9.12 0.98 23.77
CA LEU A 227 9.25 -0.15 22.85
C LEU A 227 8.19 -0.25 21.73
N LEU A 228 7.42 0.80 21.49
CA LEU A 228 6.62 0.93 20.27
C LEU A 228 7.06 2.20 19.54
N GLU A 229 8.32 2.32 19.09
CA GLU A 229 8.60 3.30 18.03
C GLU A 229 7.73 2.90 16.83
N GLU A 230 6.66 3.65 16.56
CA GLU A 230 5.95 3.55 15.28
C GLU A 230 6.97 3.89 14.19
N HIS A 231 7.51 2.85 13.56
CA HIS A 231 8.36 2.97 12.40
C HIS A 231 7.60 3.73 11.30
N PRO A 232 8.14 4.81 10.73
CA PRO A 232 7.53 5.50 9.60
C PRO A 232 7.12 4.51 8.51
N TYR A 233 5.90 4.65 8.01
CA TYR A 233 5.31 3.79 6.98
C TYR A 233 6.19 3.68 5.72
N ASP A 234 6.95 4.73 5.39
CA ASP A 234 7.87 4.80 4.24
C ASP A 234 9.23 4.10 4.46
N GLU A 235 9.41 3.34 5.54
CA GLU A 235 10.65 2.59 5.75
C GLU A 235 10.68 1.31 4.91
N ALA A 236 11.85 0.99 4.37
CA ALA A 236 12.03 -0.23 3.57
C ALA A 236 11.82 -1.52 4.39
N SER A 237 11.92 -1.48 5.72
CA SER A 237 11.50 -2.58 6.60
C SER A 237 9.99 -2.86 6.49
N GLN A 238 9.15 -1.84 6.33
CA GLN A 238 7.70 -1.98 6.13
C GLN A 238 7.39 -2.63 4.79
N ILE A 239 8.19 -2.35 3.75
CA ILE A 239 8.07 -3.04 2.45
C ILE A 239 8.24 -4.54 2.61
N ILE A 240 9.21 -5.00 3.41
CA ILE A 240 9.42 -6.44 3.65
C ILE A 240 8.18 -7.06 4.28
N VAL A 241 7.61 -6.41 5.29
CA VAL A 241 6.39 -6.87 5.98
C VAL A 241 5.20 -6.92 5.03
N HIS A 242 4.99 -5.85 4.25
CA HIS A 242 3.89 -5.78 3.29
C HIS A 242 4.04 -6.80 2.16
N ILE A 243 5.22 -6.97 1.56
CA ILE A 243 5.45 -7.99 0.53
C ILE A 243 5.24 -9.41 1.07
N ALA A 244 5.72 -9.71 2.28
CA ALA A 244 5.49 -11.00 2.91
C ALA A 244 3.98 -11.24 3.13
N ARG A 245 3.25 -10.27 3.67
CA ARG A 245 1.79 -10.37 3.88
C ARG A 245 1.00 -10.47 2.56
N ASP A 246 1.32 -9.63 1.59
CA ASP A 246 0.48 -9.38 0.42
C ASP A 246 0.82 -10.26 -0.78
N TRP A 247 2.07 -10.75 -0.89
CA TRP A 247 2.55 -11.43 -2.09
C TRP A 247 3.27 -12.75 -1.83
N SER A 248 3.34 -13.23 -0.59
CA SER A 248 3.86 -14.57 -0.27
C SER A 248 2.75 -15.56 0.08
N SER A 249 3.09 -16.86 0.10
CA SER A 249 2.23 -17.92 0.62
C SER A 249 2.00 -17.79 2.13
N ASP A 250 2.98 -17.27 2.87
CA ASP A 250 2.94 -17.18 4.33
C ASP A 250 1.85 -16.21 4.79
N GLY A 251 1.61 -15.16 4.00
CA GLY A 251 0.53 -14.21 4.22
C GLY A 251 -0.86 -14.69 3.79
N ALA A 252 -1.01 -15.88 3.18
CA ALA A 252 -2.28 -16.30 2.60
C ALA A 252 -3.42 -16.40 3.62
N GLN A 253 -3.14 -16.93 4.83
CA GLN A 253 -4.14 -17.01 5.89
C GLN A 253 -4.52 -15.62 6.41
N VAL A 254 -3.56 -14.69 6.54
CA VAL A 254 -3.87 -13.30 6.91
C VAL A 254 -4.82 -12.69 5.88
N ARG A 255 -4.49 -12.79 4.58
CA ARG A 255 -5.35 -12.30 3.49
C ARG A 255 -6.73 -12.96 3.49
N GLN A 256 -6.81 -14.25 3.80
CA GLN A 256 -8.09 -14.94 3.91
C GLN A 256 -8.95 -14.38 5.05
N GLN A 257 -8.35 -14.06 6.19
CA GLN A 257 -9.07 -13.51 7.34
C GLN A 257 -9.42 -12.02 7.17
N THR A 258 -8.73 -11.30 6.28
CA THR A 258 -8.95 -9.87 6.02
C THR A 258 -9.69 -9.59 4.70
N HIS A 259 -9.08 -9.92 3.56
CA HIS A 259 -9.57 -9.56 2.23
C HIS A 259 -10.84 -10.32 1.84
N SER A 260 -10.98 -11.59 2.25
CA SER A 260 -12.10 -12.43 1.79
C SER A 260 -13.46 -11.85 2.16
N TRP A 261 -13.62 -11.36 3.39
CA TRP A 261 -14.88 -10.74 3.81
C TRP A 261 -15.24 -9.53 2.94
N ILE A 262 -14.28 -8.64 2.69
CA ILE A 262 -14.49 -7.46 1.81
C ILE A 262 -14.90 -7.89 0.40
N ILE A 263 -14.20 -8.88 -0.16
CA ILE A 263 -14.45 -9.39 -1.51
C ILE A 263 -15.85 -10.02 -1.60
N ASP A 264 -16.25 -10.76 -0.56
CA ASP A 264 -17.56 -11.40 -0.51
C ASP A 264 -18.69 -10.35 -0.38
N GLU A 265 -18.49 -9.27 0.37
CA GLU A 265 -19.45 -8.16 0.43
C GLU A 265 -19.56 -7.42 -0.92
N LEU A 266 -18.45 -7.21 -1.63
CA LEU A 266 -18.49 -6.67 -3.01
C LEU A 266 -19.26 -7.60 -3.96
N LYS A 267 -19.06 -8.93 -3.83
CA LYS A 267 -19.79 -9.94 -4.62
C LYS A 267 -21.28 -10.03 -4.24
N TYR A 268 -21.61 -9.79 -2.98
CA TYR A 268 -22.99 -9.84 -2.52
C TYR A 268 -23.77 -8.60 -2.96
N HIS A 269 -23.13 -7.44 -2.92
CA HIS A 269 -23.79 -6.16 -3.22
C HIS A 269 -23.70 -5.71 -4.68
N HIS A 270 -22.88 -6.33 -5.54
CA HIS A 270 -22.83 -5.90 -6.94
C HIS A 270 -24.08 -6.30 -7.71
N SER A 271 -24.60 -5.33 -8.45
CA SER A 271 -25.67 -5.50 -9.41
C SER A 271 -25.30 -4.75 -10.69
N TYR A 272 -25.99 -5.05 -11.79
CA TYR A 272 -25.75 -4.42 -13.09
C TYR A 272 -26.91 -3.48 -13.43
N SER A 273 -26.60 -2.30 -13.95
CA SER A 273 -27.60 -1.45 -14.59
C SER A 273 -27.51 -1.59 -16.10
N ASN A 274 -28.63 -1.91 -16.74
CA ASN A 274 -28.78 -1.81 -18.19
C ASN A 274 -29.01 -0.33 -18.55
N MET A 275 -27.94 0.47 -18.63
CA MET A 275 -28.05 1.78 -19.27
C MET A 275 -27.69 1.66 -20.75
N ASP A 276 -28.54 2.23 -21.60
CA ASP A 276 -28.50 2.17 -23.07
C ASP A 276 -27.08 2.39 -23.64
N GLY A 277 -26.50 1.34 -24.23
CA GLY A 277 -25.35 1.41 -25.14
C GLY A 277 -23.94 1.52 -24.52
N SER A 278 -23.80 1.60 -23.19
CA SER A 278 -22.48 1.59 -22.52
C SER A 278 -22.00 0.18 -22.14
N GLU A 279 -20.69 0.00 -21.95
CA GLU A 279 -20.11 -1.25 -21.43
C GLU A 279 -20.79 -1.62 -20.10
N ILE A 280 -21.38 -2.83 -20.03
CA ILE A 280 -22.07 -3.32 -18.83
C ILE A 280 -21.05 -3.48 -17.71
N ARG A 281 -21.11 -2.60 -16.70
CA ARG A 281 -20.27 -2.65 -15.50
C ARG A 281 -21.14 -2.67 -14.25
N SER A 282 -20.57 -3.18 -13.16
CA SER A 282 -21.25 -3.18 -11.87
C SER A 282 -21.57 -1.76 -11.42
N LEU A 283 -22.71 -1.56 -10.76
CA LEU A 283 -23.07 -0.30 -10.10
C LEU A 283 -22.05 0.13 -9.04
N LEU A 284 -21.32 -0.84 -8.45
CA LEU A 284 -20.24 -0.59 -7.49
C LEU A 284 -18.89 -0.25 -8.14
N SER A 285 -18.80 -0.26 -9.47
CA SER A 285 -17.60 0.09 -10.24
C SER A 285 -17.58 1.58 -10.62
N PRO A 286 -16.46 2.32 -10.51
CA PRO A 286 -15.17 1.89 -9.98
C PRO A 286 -15.15 1.69 -8.45
N VAL A 287 -14.25 0.82 -8.01
CA VAL A 287 -13.89 0.56 -6.62
C VAL A 287 -12.63 1.37 -6.28
N LEU A 288 -12.66 2.20 -5.23
CA LEU A 288 -11.44 2.82 -4.68
C LEU A 288 -10.98 2.04 -3.44
N VAL A 289 -9.67 1.79 -3.35
CA VAL A 289 -9.01 1.19 -2.18
C VAL A 289 -7.98 2.19 -1.62
N PRO A 290 -8.36 3.06 -0.67
CA PRO A 290 -7.41 3.95 0.01
C PRO A 290 -6.49 3.19 0.97
N GLY A 291 -5.23 3.62 1.08
CA GLY A 291 -4.23 2.94 1.89
C GLY A 291 -3.89 1.55 1.36
N ALA A 292 -3.72 1.43 0.03
CA ALA A 292 -3.62 0.14 -0.63
C ALA A 292 -2.34 -0.66 -0.30
N GLY A 293 -1.32 -0.05 0.31
CA GLY A 293 -0.08 -0.72 0.68
C GLY A 293 0.60 -1.37 -0.52
N ALA A 294 0.88 -2.67 -0.47
CA ALA A 294 1.48 -3.37 -1.62
C ALA A 294 0.46 -3.73 -2.73
N GLY A 295 -0.77 -3.22 -2.65
CA GLY A 295 -1.77 -3.27 -3.73
C GLY A 295 -2.52 -4.60 -3.89
N ARG A 296 -2.30 -5.60 -3.03
CA ARG A 296 -2.86 -6.94 -3.21
C ARG A 296 -4.39 -6.98 -3.17
N LEU A 297 -5.03 -6.30 -2.21
CA LEU A 297 -6.50 -6.27 -2.14
C LEU A 297 -7.10 -5.67 -3.42
N ALA A 298 -6.54 -4.56 -3.90
CA ALA A 298 -6.98 -3.93 -5.14
C ALA A 298 -6.77 -4.85 -6.36
N PHE A 299 -5.65 -5.56 -6.40
CA PHE A 299 -5.37 -6.57 -7.43
C PHE A 299 -6.38 -7.72 -7.40
N ASP A 300 -6.67 -8.27 -6.23
CA ASP A 300 -7.64 -9.36 -6.07
C ASP A 300 -9.05 -8.91 -6.50
N ILE A 301 -9.46 -7.68 -6.18
CA ILE A 301 -10.74 -7.09 -6.62
C ILE A 301 -10.76 -6.92 -8.15
N ALA A 302 -9.67 -6.42 -8.75
CA ALA A 302 -9.58 -6.20 -10.20
C ALA A 302 -9.65 -7.51 -10.99
N LEU A 303 -9.20 -8.62 -10.41
CA LEU A 303 -9.27 -9.95 -11.01
C LEU A 303 -10.50 -10.76 -10.61
N LEU A 304 -11.49 -10.17 -9.94
CA LEU A 304 -12.75 -10.86 -9.69
C LEU A 304 -13.44 -11.22 -11.00
N GLU A 305 -13.85 -12.47 -11.12
CA GLU A 305 -14.56 -12.96 -12.30
C GLU A 305 -16.05 -13.06 -11.98
N ASP A 306 -16.88 -12.53 -12.87
CA ASP A 306 -18.33 -12.72 -12.89
C ASP A 306 -18.77 -13.38 -14.21
N LEU A 307 -19.94 -14.02 -14.21
CA LEU A 307 -20.54 -14.62 -15.39
C LEU A 307 -21.49 -13.65 -16.10
N ASP A 308 -21.35 -13.56 -17.42
CA ASP A 308 -22.26 -12.85 -18.32
C ASP A 308 -22.81 -13.83 -19.35
N GLY A 309 -23.90 -14.53 -18.97
CA GLY A 309 -24.40 -15.67 -19.71
C GLY A 309 -23.38 -16.80 -19.79
N SER A 310 -22.82 -17.04 -20.97
CA SER A 310 -21.78 -18.06 -21.20
C SER A 310 -20.34 -17.52 -21.20
N LYS A 311 -20.16 -16.20 -21.09
CA LYS A 311 -18.84 -15.56 -21.07
C LYS A 311 -18.47 -15.11 -19.66
N LYS A 312 -17.18 -14.93 -19.42
CA LYS A 312 -16.67 -14.35 -18.18
C LYS A 312 -16.43 -12.85 -18.35
N ARG A 313 -16.46 -12.10 -17.26
CA ARG A 313 -16.11 -10.66 -17.25
C ARG A 313 -15.49 -10.25 -15.92
N TYR A 314 -14.84 -9.09 -15.94
CA TYR A 314 -14.38 -8.38 -14.75
C TYR A 314 -15.42 -7.31 -14.38
N PRO A 315 -16.10 -7.42 -13.23
CA PRO A 315 -17.18 -6.52 -12.83
C PRO A 315 -16.68 -5.12 -12.46
N PHE A 316 -15.44 -4.99 -12.01
CA PHE A 316 -14.90 -3.78 -11.39
C PHE A 316 -13.72 -3.20 -12.15
N ALA A 317 -13.73 -1.88 -12.32
CA ALA A 317 -12.52 -1.08 -12.48
C ALA A 317 -12.03 -0.73 -11.07
N VAL A 318 -10.72 -0.83 -10.80
CA VAL A 318 -10.19 -0.61 -9.46
C VAL A 318 -9.13 0.47 -9.48
N GLU A 319 -9.23 1.40 -8.53
CA GLU A 319 -8.19 2.34 -8.19
C GLU A 319 -7.66 2.05 -6.78
N ALA A 320 -6.38 1.72 -6.69
CA ALA A 320 -5.61 1.71 -5.45
C ALA A 320 -5.07 3.12 -5.20
N ASN A 321 -5.11 3.58 -3.96
CA ASN A 321 -4.45 4.81 -3.55
C ASN A 321 -3.53 4.55 -2.36
N ASP A 322 -2.31 5.09 -2.42
CA ASP A 322 -1.39 5.13 -1.29
C ASP A 322 -0.58 6.43 -1.34
N ASN A 323 -0.23 7.00 -0.20
CA ASN A 323 0.57 8.23 -0.16
C ASN A 323 2.07 7.97 -0.35
N SER A 324 2.52 6.72 -0.17
CA SER A 324 3.91 6.31 -0.19
C SER A 324 4.39 5.99 -1.60
N ILE A 325 5.35 6.76 -2.10
CA ILE A 325 6.07 6.40 -3.34
C ILE A 325 6.91 5.13 -3.14
N VAL A 326 7.31 4.82 -1.89
CA VAL A 326 8.10 3.64 -1.54
C VAL A 326 7.24 2.37 -1.70
N MET A 327 6.00 2.37 -1.19
CA MET A 327 5.03 1.30 -1.42
C MET A 327 4.68 1.15 -2.90
N ALA A 328 4.50 2.27 -3.60
CA ALA A 328 4.18 2.27 -5.02
C ALA A 328 5.31 1.66 -5.87
N ALA A 329 6.58 1.98 -5.59
CA ALA A 329 7.74 1.38 -6.25
C ALA A 329 7.77 -0.13 -6.05
N ALA A 330 7.66 -0.58 -4.79
CA ALA A 330 7.67 -2.00 -4.47
C ALA A 330 6.52 -2.74 -5.16
N THR A 331 5.33 -2.14 -5.20
CA THR A 331 4.15 -2.69 -5.89
C THR A 331 4.39 -2.79 -7.40
N TYR A 332 4.90 -1.73 -8.03
CA TYR A 332 5.20 -1.71 -9.46
C TYR A 332 6.15 -2.84 -9.87
N HIS A 333 7.28 -2.97 -9.17
CA HIS A 333 8.28 -4.00 -9.50
C HIS A 333 7.78 -5.41 -9.18
N THR A 334 6.98 -5.57 -8.12
CA THR A 334 6.35 -6.85 -7.77
C THR A 334 5.35 -7.28 -8.85
N LEU A 335 4.45 -6.40 -9.29
CA LEU A 335 3.49 -6.69 -10.36
C LEU A 335 4.18 -7.03 -11.68
N ASN A 336 5.23 -6.28 -12.06
CA ASN A 336 6.02 -6.59 -13.26
C ASN A 336 6.69 -7.96 -13.19
N ASN A 337 7.24 -8.32 -12.03
CA ASN A 337 7.84 -9.64 -11.82
C ASN A 337 6.78 -10.75 -11.95
N ILE A 338 5.60 -10.58 -11.34
CA ILE A 338 4.47 -11.51 -11.46
C ILE A 338 4.07 -11.70 -12.94
N ILE A 339 3.92 -10.59 -13.66
CA ILE A 339 3.54 -10.57 -15.07
C ILE A 339 4.56 -11.33 -15.92
N SER A 340 5.85 -11.10 -15.68
CA SER A 340 6.94 -11.77 -16.40
C SER A 340 6.94 -13.28 -16.14
N LEU A 341 6.86 -13.69 -14.86
CA LEU A 341 6.75 -15.09 -14.45
C LEU A 341 5.53 -15.79 -15.05
N SER A 342 4.42 -15.05 -15.18
CA SER A 342 3.18 -15.56 -15.76
C SER A 342 3.27 -15.76 -17.27
N SER A 343 4.20 -15.08 -17.94
CA SER A 343 4.41 -15.18 -19.39
C SER A 343 5.42 -16.26 -19.77
N GLY A 344 5.99 -16.98 -18.81
CA GLY A 344 6.97 -18.05 -19.04
C GLY A 344 8.40 -17.55 -19.29
N ASN A 345 8.71 -16.31 -18.94
CA ASN A 345 10.07 -15.79 -19.03
C ASN A 345 10.94 -16.38 -17.89
N GLU A 346 11.94 -17.18 -18.26
CA GLU A 346 12.84 -17.89 -17.32
C GLU A 346 13.87 -16.98 -16.64
N ASP A 347 14.09 -15.77 -17.15
CA ASP A 347 15.08 -14.84 -16.58
C ASP A 347 14.64 -14.27 -15.21
N ASN A 348 13.35 -14.35 -14.88
CA ASN A 348 12.83 -13.87 -13.61
C ASN A 348 12.56 -15.05 -12.67
N VAL A 349 13.11 -14.96 -11.45
CA VAL A 349 13.00 -16.00 -10.42
C VAL A 349 12.20 -15.47 -9.24
N LYS A 350 11.51 -16.37 -8.53
CA LYS A 350 10.98 -16.07 -7.21
C LYS A 350 12.09 -15.57 -6.30
N ARG A 351 11.80 -14.55 -5.52
CA ARG A 351 12.73 -13.96 -4.54
C ARG A 351 12.27 -14.34 -3.16
N SER A 352 13.21 -14.32 -2.22
CA SER A 352 12.92 -14.57 -0.81
C SER A 352 13.36 -13.37 0.02
N LEU A 353 12.50 -12.99 0.96
CA LEU A 353 12.80 -12.02 2.01
C LEU A 353 12.78 -12.74 3.36
N TYR A 354 13.43 -12.15 4.37
CA TYR A 354 13.47 -12.66 5.73
C TYR A 354 12.77 -11.65 6.62
N PRO A 355 11.44 -11.70 6.75
CA PRO A 355 10.68 -10.64 7.38
C PRO A 355 11.03 -10.43 8.85
N PHE A 356 11.44 -11.48 9.57
CA PHE A 356 11.67 -11.44 11.02
C PHE A 356 13.14 -11.18 11.42
N VAL A 357 14.06 -11.07 10.46
CA VAL A 357 15.50 -10.98 10.75
C VAL A 357 15.91 -9.66 11.43
N ALA A 358 15.11 -8.61 11.26
CA ALA A 358 15.34 -7.30 11.85
C ALA A 358 14.55 -7.08 13.16
N ASP A 359 13.63 -7.98 13.50
CA ASP A 359 12.78 -7.82 14.68
C ASP A 359 13.60 -7.79 15.96
N SER A 360 13.07 -7.12 16.99
CA SER A 360 13.62 -7.15 18.34
C SER A 360 13.77 -8.59 18.82
N PHE A 361 14.93 -8.91 19.42
CA PHE A 361 15.21 -10.19 20.07
C PHE A 361 14.39 -10.40 21.36
N SER A 362 13.56 -9.43 21.74
CA SER A 362 12.68 -9.54 22.91
C SER A 362 11.54 -10.52 22.63
N ASN A 363 11.17 -11.29 23.64
CA ASN A 363 10.10 -12.31 23.56
C ASN A 363 10.39 -13.46 22.59
N GLU A 364 11.61 -13.64 22.12
CA GLU A 364 11.97 -14.67 21.15
C GLU A 364 11.95 -16.08 21.78
N VAL A 365 11.21 -17.01 21.16
CA VAL A 365 11.12 -18.41 21.62
C VAL A 365 12.22 -19.27 20.97
N ALA A 366 12.47 -19.07 19.68
CA ALA A 366 13.44 -19.84 18.89
C ALA A 366 14.08 -18.97 17.81
N THR A 367 15.40 -18.84 17.83
CA THR A 367 16.14 -17.95 16.93
C THR A 367 16.13 -18.43 15.49
N GLU A 368 16.15 -19.75 15.29
CA GLU A 368 16.19 -20.38 13.98
C GLU A 368 14.99 -19.98 13.13
N ARG A 369 13.86 -19.70 13.79
CA ARG A 369 12.63 -19.23 13.15
C ARG A 369 12.86 -17.87 12.47
N ARG A 370 13.64 -16.95 13.02
CA ARG A 370 13.91 -15.64 12.40
C ARG A 370 14.56 -15.74 11.01
N TRP A 371 15.12 -16.90 10.69
CA TRP A 371 15.81 -17.17 9.42
C TRP A 371 14.87 -17.73 8.35
N GLU A 372 13.60 -17.92 8.67
CA GLU A 372 12.62 -18.45 7.73
C GLU A 372 12.37 -17.45 6.59
N PRO A 373 12.57 -17.88 5.32
CA PRO A 373 12.31 -17.05 4.18
C PRO A 373 10.82 -17.00 3.84
N SER A 374 10.35 -15.85 3.39
CA SER A 374 9.08 -15.68 2.71
C SER A 374 9.34 -15.44 1.23
N SER A 375 8.97 -16.42 0.40
CA SER A 375 9.13 -16.34 -1.05
C SER A 375 7.96 -15.62 -1.73
N PHE A 376 8.27 -14.75 -2.69
CA PHE A 376 7.28 -13.99 -3.45
C PHE A 376 7.68 -13.88 -4.94
N PRO A 377 6.69 -13.73 -5.85
CA PRO A 377 5.25 -13.83 -5.60
C PRO A 377 4.79 -15.27 -5.33
N ASP A 378 3.62 -15.41 -4.70
CA ASP A 378 2.99 -16.70 -4.44
C ASP A 378 2.51 -17.39 -5.74
N ASP A 379 2.50 -18.73 -5.73
CA ASP A 379 2.15 -19.53 -6.90
C ASP A 379 0.70 -19.36 -7.34
N GLN A 380 -0.20 -19.03 -6.41
CA GLN A 380 -1.62 -18.86 -6.72
C GLN A 380 -1.80 -17.67 -7.67
N VAL A 381 -1.16 -16.53 -7.40
CA VAL A 381 -1.24 -15.34 -8.26
C VAL A 381 -0.62 -15.60 -9.64
N VAL A 382 0.56 -16.23 -9.69
CA VAL A 382 1.23 -16.53 -10.97
C VAL A 382 0.37 -17.49 -11.80
N SER A 383 -0.21 -18.52 -11.20
CA SER A 383 -1.13 -19.45 -11.85
C SER A 383 -2.42 -18.77 -12.30
N GLN A 384 -2.97 -17.86 -11.50
CA GLN A 384 -4.18 -17.11 -11.83
C GLN A 384 -3.97 -16.25 -13.09
N LEU A 385 -2.85 -15.52 -13.18
CA LEU A 385 -2.53 -14.73 -14.38
C LEU A 385 -2.15 -15.59 -15.59
N LYS A 386 -1.48 -16.72 -15.40
CA LYS A 386 -1.24 -17.72 -16.47
C LYS A 386 -2.58 -18.22 -17.04
N HIS A 387 -3.49 -18.62 -16.16
CA HIS A 387 -4.81 -19.10 -16.54
C HIS A 387 -5.59 -18.01 -17.28
N HIS A 388 -5.62 -16.78 -16.76
CA HIS A 388 -6.22 -15.64 -17.43
C HIS A 388 -5.65 -15.46 -18.85
N SER A 389 -4.33 -15.45 -18.99
CA SER A 389 -3.67 -15.32 -20.29
C SER A 389 -4.04 -16.42 -21.28
N SER A 390 -4.20 -17.66 -20.81
CA SER A 390 -4.65 -18.78 -21.64
C SER A 390 -6.13 -18.74 -22.01
N THR A 391 -6.96 -18.04 -21.23
CA THR A 391 -8.43 -18.01 -21.38
C THR A 391 -8.98 -16.64 -21.80
N LYS A 392 -8.13 -15.70 -22.23
CA LYS A 392 -8.48 -14.33 -22.64
C LYS A 392 -9.66 -14.24 -23.62
N SER A 393 -9.84 -15.24 -24.49
CA SER A 393 -10.94 -15.29 -25.47
C SER A 393 -12.32 -15.49 -24.86
N VAL A 394 -12.39 -16.06 -23.64
CA VAL A 394 -13.62 -16.32 -22.90
C VAL A 394 -14.10 -15.06 -22.16
N PHE A 395 -13.24 -14.07 -21.97
CA PHE A 395 -13.54 -12.82 -21.28
C PHE A 395 -14.06 -11.74 -22.23
N THR A 396 -15.09 -11.00 -21.80
CA THR A 396 -15.67 -9.88 -22.55
C THR A 396 -14.84 -8.60 -22.45
N ASN A 397 -14.16 -8.39 -21.32
CA ASN A 397 -13.31 -7.24 -21.03
C ASN A 397 -11.98 -7.67 -20.38
N SER A 398 -11.11 -6.70 -20.12
CA SER A 398 -9.81 -6.90 -19.44
C SER A 398 -9.86 -6.36 -18.03
N PRO A 399 -9.10 -6.94 -17.08
CA PRO A 399 -9.04 -6.40 -15.74
C PRO A 399 -8.30 -5.06 -15.75
N GLU A 400 -8.84 -4.10 -15.00
CA GLU A 400 -8.42 -2.71 -14.98
C GLU A 400 -8.03 -2.30 -13.55
N LEU A 401 -6.73 -2.03 -13.37
CA LEU A 401 -6.15 -1.61 -12.10
C LEU A 401 -5.37 -0.30 -12.30
N VAL A 402 -5.66 0.69 -11.48
CA VAL A 402 -4.88 1.92 -11.38
C VAL A 402 -4.28 2.02 -10.00
N TYR A 403 -3.04 2.48 -9.89
CA TYR A 403 -2.38 2.80 -8.63
C TYR A 403 -2.02 4.29 -8.60
N SER A 404 -2.71 5.05 -7.75
CA SER A 404 -2.56 6.50 -7.61
C SER A 404 -1.74 6.84 -6.36
N VAL A 405 -0.58 7.44 -6.57
CA VAL A 405 0.32 7.90 -5.50
C VAL A 405 -0.05 9.32 -5.11
N GLY A 406 -0.46 9.52 -3.86
CA GLY A 406 -0.85 10.83 -3.32
C GLY A 406 -1.66 10.71 -2.04
N ASP A 407 -1.73 11.80 -1.27
CA ASP A 407 -2.53 11.85 -0.05
C ASP A 407 -4.03 11.74 -0.37
N PHE A 408 -4.73 10.89 0.38
CA PHE A 408 -6.14 10.57 0.13
C PHE A 408 -7.03 11.83 0.16
N VAL A 409 -6.89 12.69 1.16
CA VAL A 409 -7.78 13.85 1.32
C VAL A 409 -7.52 14.88 0.22
N THR A 410 -6.26 15.26 0.00
CA THR A 410 -5.88 16.24 -1.03
C THR A 410 -6.27 15.77 -2.44
N THR A 411 -6.09 14.48 -2.73
CA THR A 411 -6.37 13.90 -4.05
C THR A 411 -7.88 13.79 -4.30
N TYR A 412 -8.65 13.33 -3.32
CA TYR A 412 -10.02 12.87 -3.53
C TYR A 412 -11.11 13.80 -2.96
N ALA A 413 -10.77 14.83 -2.19
CA ALA A 413 -11.71 15.92 -1.85
C ALA A 413 -12.01 16.84 -3.07
N SER A 414 -11.29 16.66 -4.18
CA SER A 414 -11.46 17.42 -5.41
C SER A 414 -12.88 17.30 -5.99
N PRO A 415 -13.47 18.41 -6.49
CA PRO A 415 -14.75 18.36 -7.21
C PRO A 415 -14.75 17.42 -8.42
N ALA A 416 -13.60 17.20 -9.06
CA ALA A 416 -13.46 16.30 -10.21
C ALA A 416 -13.71 14.82 -9.86
N LYS A 417 -13.58 14.46 -8.57
CA LYS A 417 -13.79 13.10 -8.04
C LYS A 417 -15.17 12.93 -7.39
N LYS A 418 -15.99 13.99 -7.36
CA LYS A 418 -17.31 13.97 -6.71
C LYS A 418 -18.26 12.98 -7.38
N GLY A 419 -18.77 12.04 -6.61
CA GLY A 419 -19.75 11.03 -7.05
C GLY A 419 -19.24 10.09 -8.13
N VAL A 420 -17.92 9.86 -8.19
CA VAL A 420 -17.31 9.02 -9.24
C VAL A 420 -17.41 7.53 -8.90
N TYR A 421 -17.25 7.15 -7.64
CA TYR A 421 -17.04 5.77 -7.24
C TYR A 421 -18.34 5.08 -6.85
N GLY A 422 -18.49 3.84 -7.31
CA GLY A 422 -19.59 2.97 -6.87
C GLY A 422 -19.29 2.30 -5.54
N SER A 423 -18.01 2.15 -5.18
CA SER A 423 -17.62 1.64 -3.88
C SER A 423 -16.29 2.19 -3.39
N ILE A 424 -16.17 2.32 -2.07
CA ILE A 424 -14.92 2.63 -1.37
C ILE A 424 -14.66 1.50 -0.38
N VAL A 425 -13.45 0.95 -0.41
CA VAL A 425 -13.02 -0.17 0.42
C VAL A 425 -11.83 0.27 1.27
N THR A 426 -12.01 0.32 2.59
CA THR A 426 -10.94 0.68 3.53
C THR A 426 -10.51 -0.55 4.33
N CYS A 427 -9.22 -0.90 4.24
CA CYS A 427 -8.64 -2.06 4.94
C CYS A 427 -7.43 -1.62 5.77
N PHE A 428 -7.51 -1.67 7.12
CA PHE A 428 -6.46 -1.14 8.01
C PHE A 428 -6.02 0.30 7.66
N PHE A 429 -7.00 1.17 7.40
CA PHE A 429 -6.75 2.52 6.88
C PHE A 429 -7.30 3.66 7.74
N LEU A 430 -8.50 3.50 8.32
CA LEU A 430 -9.19 4.64 8.96
C LEU A 430 -8.43 5.22 10.15
N ASP A 431 -7.76 4.37 10.91
CA ASP A 431 -6.96 4.73 12.07
C ASP A 431 -5.65 5.46 11.74
N THR A 432 -5.29 5.54 10.45
CA THR A 432 -4.19 6.41 9.97
C THR A 432 -4.61 7.88 9.84
N ALA A 433 -5.90 8.18 9.97
CA ALA A 433 -6.41 9.53 9.82
C ALA A 433 -5.87 10.44 10.92
N THR A 434 -5.18 11.50 10.51
CA THR A 434 -4.83 12.57 11.45
C THR A 434 -6.10 13.24 11.98
N ASN A 435 -7.13 13.41 11.14
CA ASN A 435 -8.46 13.89 11.49
C ASN A 435 -9.50 13.06 10.72
N ILE A 436 -10.21 12.20 11.44
CA ILE A 436 -11.17 11.27 10.86
C ILE A 436 -12.33 11.93 10.11
N TYR A 437 -12.71 13.17 10.45
CA TYR A 437 -13.73 13.90 9.70
C TYR A 437 -13.31 14.14 8.25
N GLU A 438 -12.02 14.45 8.01
CA GLU A 438 -11.52 14.66 6.66
C GLU A 438 -11.68 13.38 5.81
N TYR A 439 -11.44 12.21 6.40
CA TYR A 439 -11.64 10.92 5.73
C TYR A 439 -13.13 10.66 5.47
N ILE A 440 -13.99 10.77 6.48
CA ILE A 440 -15.44 10.52 6.35
C ILE A 440 -16.07 11.41 5.28
N PHE A 441 -15.77 12.71 5.29
CA PHE A 441 -16.33 13.63 4.29
C PHE A 441 -15.72 13.46 2.90
N THR A 442 -14.45 13.04 2.80
CA THR A 442 -13.85 12.66 1.51
C THR A 442 -14.54 11.43 0.93
N VAL A 443 -14.78 10.38 1.74
CA VAL A 443 -15.56 9.19 1.33
C VAL A 443 -16.96 9.59 0.87
N ARG A 444 -17.66 10.46 1.62
CA ARG A 444 -18.98 10.99 1.23
C ARG A 444 -18.95 11.74 -0.11
N ASN A 445 -17.90 12.51 -0.39
CA ASN A 445 -17.75 13.23 -1.65
C ASN A 445 -17.57 12.26 -2.82
N LEU A 446 -16.80 11.19 -2.63
CA LEU A 446 -16.44 10.23 -3.66
C LEU A 446 -17.59 9.33 -4.10
N LEU A 447 -18.40 8.89 -3.15
CA LEU A 447 -19.46 7.91 -3.39
C LEU A 447 -20.61 8.48 -4.23
N ARG A 448 -21.05 7.70 -5.21
CA ARG A 448 -22.29 7.98 -5.95
C ARG A 448 -23.46 8.06 -4.99
N LYS A 449 -24.26 9.10 -5.15
CA LYS A 449 -25.50 9.24 -4.39
C LYS A 449 -26.62 8.44 -5.07
N PRO A 450 -27.57 7.91 -4.29
CA PRO A 450 -28.79 7.34 -4.85
C PRO A 450 -29.57 8.41 -5.63
N LYS A 451 -30.18 8.05 -6.76
CA LYS A 451 -31.02 8.96 -7.57
C LYS A 451 -32.49 8.71 -7.28
N SER A 452 -33.28 9.78 -7.26
CA SER A 452 -34.70 9.74 -6.86
C SER A 452 -35.64 9.10 -7.88
N ASP A 453 -35.23 9.03 -9.15
CA ASP A 453 -36.20 8.95 -10.26
C ASP A 453 -36.41 7.54 -10.86
N SER A 454 -35.71 6.48 -10.39
CA SER A 454 -36.03 5.11 -10.80
C SER A 454 -35.78 4.08 -9.69
N ALA A 455 -36.59 3.01 -9.67
CA ALA A 455 -36.51 1.95 -8.65
C ALA A 455 -35.17 1.20 -8.66
N GLU A 456 -34.52 1.08 -9.82
CA GLU A 456 -33.19 0.48 -10.00
C GLU A 456 -32.03 1.44 -9.64
N GLN A 457 -32.27 2.76 -9.58
CA GLN A 457 -31.25 3.78 -9.21
C GLN A 457 -31.37 4.26 -7.76
N ARG A 458 -32.14 3.56 -6.93
CA ARG A 458 -32.25 3.83 -5.48
C ARG A 458 -31.02 3.37 -4.69
N GLU A 459 -30.18 2.53 -5.29
CA GLU A 459 -28.94 2.05 -4.69
C GLU A 459 -27.81 3.06 -5.00
N GLY A 460 -27.30 3.72 -3.96
CA GLY A 460 -26.10 4.56 -4.04
C GLY A 460 -24.83 3.71 -4.02
N GLY A 461 -23.67 4.36 -3.95
CA GLY A 461 -22.41 3.67 -3.72
C GLY A 461 -22.30 3.11 -2.30
N VAL A 462 -21.38 2.18 -2.09
CA VAL A 462 -21.16 1.51 -0.80
C VAL A 462 -19.77 1.78 -0.22
N TRP A 463 -19.70 1.99 1.09
CA TRP A 463 -18.45 2.02 1.84
C TRP A 463 -18.33 0.74 2.67
N ILE A 464 -17.32 -0.07 2.38
CA ILE A 464 -16.98 -1.30 3.10
C ILE A 464 -15.68 -1.04 3.89
N ASN A 465 -15.70 -1.29 5.20
CA ASN A 465 -14.53 -1.15 6.04
C ASN A 465 -14.19 -2.45 6.75
N PHE A 466 -12.89 -2.77 6.82
CA PHE A 466 -12.33 -3.81 7.66
C PHE A 466 -11.04 -3.27 8.30
N GLY A 467 -10.98 -3.12 9.61
CA GLY A 467 -9.72 -2.75 10.25
C GLY A 467 -9.91 -2.33 11.70
N PRO A 468 -8.82 -2.27 12.49
CA PRO A 468 -8.91 -1.81 13.86
C PRO A 468 -9.20 -0.30 13.91
N VAL A 469 -9.40 0.18 15.14
CA VAL A 469 -9.38 1.62 15.48
C VAL A 469 -8.10 1.91 16.28
N GLN A 470 -6.95 1.43 15.81
CA GLN A 470 -5.65 1.65 16.45
C GLN A 470 -5.11 3.02 16.03
N TRP A 471 -5.79 4.09 16.46
CA TRP A 471 -5.46 5.46 16.05
C TRP A 471 -3.96 5.73 16.20
N HIS A 472 -3.31 6.04 15.08
CA HIS A 472 -1.87 6.29 15.02
C HIS A 472 -1.48 7.48 15.89
N ARG A 473 -0.20 7.59 16.27
CA ARG A 473 0.27 8.68 17.15
C ARG A 473 0.05 10.09 16.59
N ASN A 474 -0.07 10.21 15.27
CA ASN A 474 -0.35 11.47 14.58
C ASN A 474 -1.85 11.81 14.53
N ALA A 475 -2.73 10.92 15.00
CA ALA A 475 -4.17 11.17 15.12
C ALA A 475 -4.44 12.22 16.19
N GLN A 476 -5.09 13.31 15.79
CA GLN A 476 -5.56 14.35 16.70
C GLN A 476 -6.92 14.00 17.33
N LEU A 477 -7.65 13.07 16.72
CA LEU A 477 -8.95 12.58 17.16
C LEU A 477 -8.85 11.06 17.25
N GLN A 478 -9.31 10.50 18.36
CA GLN A 478 -9.27 9.06 18.63
C GLN A 478 -10.64 8.57 19.11
N PRO A 479 -11.70 8.66 18.28
CA PRO A 479 -13.03 8.24 18.70
C PRO A 479 -13.07 6.74 18.99
N SER A 480 -13.86 6.36 19.97
CA SER A 480 -14.28 4.97 20.16
C SER A 480 -15.08 4.47 18.96
N VAL A 481 -15.28 3.15 18.87
CA VAL A 481 -16.10 2.52 17.82
C VAL A 481 -17.52 3.11 17.81
N ASN A 482 -18.14 3.33 18.98
CA ASN A 482 -19.50 3.90 19.05
C ASN A 482 -19.53 5.34 18.56
N GLU A 483 -18.57 6.17 18.98
CA GLU A 483 -18.48 7.56 18.52
C GLU A 483 -18.20 7.61 17.01
N LEU A 484 -17.34 6.74 16.47
CA LEU A 484 -17.10 6.65 15.04
C LEU A 484 -18.38 6.32 14.26
N LYS A 485 -19.22 5.41 14.79
CA LYS A 485 -20.54 5.11 14.21
C LYS A 485 -21.42 6.35 14.16
N ASP A 486 -21.52 7.07 15.27
CA ASP A 486 -22.32 8.29 15.39
C ASP A 486 -21.82 9.36 14.41
N LEU A 487 -20.51 9.53 14.26
CA LEU A 487 -19.90 10.45 13.31
C LEU A 487 -20.23 10.09 11.86
N ILE A 488 -20.15 8.80 11.49
CA ILE A 488 -20.49 8.32 10.15
C ILE A 488 -21.98 8.57 9.86
N GLN A 489 -22.87 8.29 10.83
CA GLN A 489 -24.30 8.56 10.68
C GLN A 489 -24.60 10.06 10.57
N LEU A 490 -23.95 10.88 11.41
CA LEU A 490 -24.06 12.34 11.37
C LEU A 490 -23.58 12.90 10.02
N ALA A 491 -22.55 12.29 9.43
CA ALA A 491 -22.08 12.61 8.09
C ALA A 491 -23.03 12.12 6.99
N GLY A 492 -24.23 11.63 7.30
CA GLY A 492 -25.29 11.26 6.37
C GLY A 492 -25.06 9.92 5.67
N PHE A 493 -24.60 8.93 6.43
CA PHE A 493 -24.58 7.54 6.03
C PHE A 493 -25.60 6.73 6.81
N GLU A 494 -26.24 5.77 6.14
CA GLU A 494 -26.99 4.70 6.76
C GLU A 494 -26.07 3.49 6.95
N ILE A 495 -25.99 2.98 8.17
CA ILE A 495 -25.20 1.79 8.50
C ILE A 495 -26.02 0.54 8.21
N LYS A 496 -25.56 -0.29 7.28
CA LYS A 496 -26.19 -1.57 6.90
C LYS A 496 -25.65 -2.75 7.69
N TYR A 497 -24.37 -2.68 8.07
CA TYR A 497 -23.70 -3.69 8.86
C TYR A 497 -22.67 -3.02 9.78
N TRP A 498 -22.53 -3.52 11.02
CA TRP A 498 -21.60 -2.97 12.01
C TRP A 498 -21.25 -4.03 13.06
N GLU A 499 -19.99 -4.46 13.09
CA GLU A 499 -19.52 -5.51 13.97
C GLU A 499 -18.06 -5.27 14.35
N VAL A 500 -17.71 -5.50 15.62
CA VAL A 500 -16.31 -5.64 16.03
C VAL A 500 -16.05 -7.13 16.16
N GLU A 501 -15.05 -7.62 15.44
CA GLU A 501 -14.70 -9.04 15.40
C GLU A 501 -14.38 -9.59 16.80
N ASP A 502 -14.89 -10.78 17.10
CA ASP A 502 -14.63 -11.47 18.37
C ASP A 502 -13.31 -12.23 18.36
N GLU A 503 -12.82 -12.62 17.19
CA GLU A 503 -11.56 -13.32 17.04
C GLU A 503 -10.38 -12.36 16.80
N LEU A 504 -9.20 -12.79 17.24
CA LEU A 504 -7.95 -12.07 16.97
C LEU A 504 -7.48 -12.39 15.55
N ILE A 505 -7.22 -11.35 14.77
CA ILE A 505 -6.74 -11.43 13.40
C ILE A 505 -5.34 -10.80 13.33
N ALA A 506 -4.38 -11.59 12.85
CA ALA A 506 -3.02 -11.12 12.62
C ALA A 506 -2.98 -10.09 11.49
N TYR A 507 -2.07 -9.12 11.60
CA TYR A 507 -1.81 -8.16 10.52
C TYR A 507 -0.63 -8.59 9.63
N ARG A 508 0.46 -9.08 10.23
CA ARG A 508 1.72 -9.32 9.53
C ARG A 508 1.90 -10.78 9.15
N HIS A 509 1.74 -11.70 10.09
CA HIS A 509 1.93 -13.13 9.86
C HIS A 509 0.93 -13.97 10.68
N PRO A 510 0.44 -15.12 10.18
CA PRO A 510 -0.56 -15.91 10.90
C PRO A 510 -0.15 -16.33 12.32
N GLU A 511 1.15 -16.51 12.54
CA GLU A 511 1.72 -16.88 13.85
C GLU A 511 1.75 -15.74 14.89
N ASP A 512 1.43 -14.51 14.49
CA ASP A 512 1.32 -13.39 15.44
C ASP A 512 0.11 -13.57 16.37
N VAL A 513 -0.86 -14.41 15.99
CA VAL A 513 -1.95 -14.88 16.85
C VAL A 513 -1.55 -16.22 17.47
N HIS A 514 -1.36 -16.25 18.78
CA HIS A 514 -1.25 -17.53 19.49
C HIS A 514 -2.64 -18.10 19.76
N LEU A 515 -3.09 -19.04 18.92
CA LEU A 515 -4.29 -19.82 19.23
C LEU A 515 -3.93 -20.83 20.33
N ALA A 516 -4.40 -20.57 21.56
CA ALA A 516 -4.36 -21.54 22.65
C ALA A 516 -5.03 -22.88 22.28
N SER A 517 -5.89 -22.88 21.25
CA SER A 517 -6.61 -24.02 20.72
C SER A 517 -5.83 -24.81 19.65
N GLY A 518 -4.62 -25.28 19.94
CA GLY A 518 -3.99 -26.50 19.39
C GLY A 518 -4.05 -26.83 17.88
N LYS A 519 -4.37 -25.87 16.99
CA LYS A 519 -4.59 -26.09 15.55
C LYS A 519 -3.65 -25.29 14.64
N GLY A 520 -2.58 -24.73 15.18
CA GLY A 520 -1.43 -24.23 14.41
C GLY A 520 -0.28 -25.24 14.49
N SER A 521 0.26 -25.67 13.35
CA SER A 521 1.22 -26.78 13.25
C SER A 521 2.66 -26.43 13.66
N GLY A 522 2.89 -25.38 14.46
CA GLY A 522 4.24 -24.92 14.81
C GLY A 522 4.34 -24.35 16.22
N LYS A 523 5.55 -24.40 16.80
CA LYS A 523 5.87 -23.67 18.04
C LYS A 523 5.81 -22.15 17.74
N PRO A 524 5.31 -21.32 18.67
CA PRO A 524 5.24 -19.88 18.44
C PRO A 524 6.64 -19.29 18.27
N ARG A 525 6.77 -18.26 17.41
CA ARG A 525 8.02 -17.52 17.19
C ARG A 525 8.36 -16.61 18.38
N PHE A 526 7.32 -16.03 18.97
CA PHE A 526 7.42 -15.11 20.10
C PHE A 526 6.53 -15.54 21.26
N THR A 527 6.89 -15.15 22.48
CA THR A 527 6.05 -15.30 23.69
C THR A 527 4.95 -14.23 23.78
N ARG A 528 4.95 -13.25 22.87
CA ARG A 528 3.92 -12.21 22.72
C ARG A 528 3.07 -12.49 21.47
N SER A 529 1.83 -12.01 21.48
CA SER A 529 0.94 -12.00 20.31
C SER A 529 0.66 -10.57 19.86
N GLU A 530 0.58 -10.35 18.56
CA GLU A 530 0.32 -9.06 17.92
C GLU A 530 -0.83 -9.21 16.92
N ALA A 531 -2.03 -8.81 17.32
CA ALA A 531 -3.25 -9.05 16.54
C ALA A 531 -4.36 -8.07 16.91
N TYR A 532 -5.39 -8.04 16.08
CA TYR A 532 -6.47 -7.07 16.13
C TYR A 532 -7.84 -7.73 16.20
N ARG A 533 -8.80 -6.99 16.75
CA ARG A 533 -10.24 -7.24 16.60
C ARG A 533 -10.79 -6.20 15.63
N PRO A 534 -10.84 -6.48 14.32
CA PRO A 534 -11.20 -5.47 13.34
C PRO A 534 -12.66 -5.02 13.50
N LEU A 535 -12.89 -3.72 13.34
CA LEU A 535 -14.20 -3.17 13.09
C LEU A 535 -14.56 -3.42 11.61
N LYS A 536 -15.66 -4.13 11.40
CA LYS A 536 -16.28 -4.36 10.11
C LYS A 536 -17.54 -3.53 10.00
N PHE A 537 -17.72 -2.79 8.91
CA PHE A 537 -18.99 -2.15 8.64
C PHE A 537 -19.27 -1.97 7.15
N ILE A 538 -20.55 -1.81 6.85
CA ILE A 538 -21.05 -1.43 5.54
C ILE A 538 -21.92 -0.20 5.73
N ALA A 539 -21.61 0.87 5.01
CA ALA A 539 -22.32 2.14 5.09
C ALA A 539 -22.70 2.62 3.68
N VAL A 540 -23.91 3.17 3.54
CA VAL A 540 -24.40 3.72 2.27
C VAL A 540 -24.84 5.18 2.44
N PRO A 541 -24.65 6.07 1.47
CA PRO A 541 -25.12 7.45 1.57
C PRO A 541 -26.65 7.51 1.74
N THR A 542 -27.15 8.33 2.67
CA THR A 542 -28.59 8.51 2.86
C THR A 542 -29.24 9.26 1.69
N MET A 543 -30.51 8.97 1.42
CA MET A 543 -31.36 9.77 0.55
C MET A 543 -31.60 11.15 1.16
N GLY A 544 -31.07 12.20 0.52
CA GLY A 544 -31.23 13.60 0.94
C GLY A 544 -29.87 14.31 1.08
N ASP A 545 -29.79 15.51 0.52
CA ASP A 545 -28.71 16.42 0.85
C ASP A 545 -28.92 16.89 2.30
N ALA A 546 -28.25 16.23 3.24
CA ALA A 546 -27.76 16.97 4.40
C ALA A 546 -26.86 18.05 3.81
N SER A 547 -27.44 19.25 3.66
CA SER A 547 -26.84 20.40 3.00
C SER A 547 -25.58 20.79 3.74
N ILE A 548 -24.45 20.19 3.35
CA ILE A 548 -23.20 20.91 3.45
C ILE A 548 -23.42 22.12 2.55
N SER A 549 -23.29 23.30 3.15
CA SER A 549 -23.31 24.64 2.54
C SER A 549 -22.93 24.64 1.06
N SER A 550 -23.43 25.61 0.28
CA SER A 550 -23.07 25.85 -1.14
C SER A 550 -21.55 25.98 -1.42
N THR A 551 -20.70 25.93 -0.40
CA THR A 551 -19.24 25.87 -0.47
C THR A 551 -18.74 24.46 -0.86
N SER A 552 -17.65 24.40 -1.63
CA SER A 552 -17.02 23.12 -2.00
C SER A 552 -16.48 22.38 -0.76
N LEU A 553 -16.45 21.04 -0.77
CA LEU A 553 -15.86 20.27 0.34
C LEU A 553 -14.44 20.74 0.65
N LEU A 554 -13.63 20.93 -0.40
CA LEU A 554 -12.25 21.40 -0.29
C LEU A 554 -12.15 22.72 0.50
N SER A 555 -13.00 23.72 0.18
CA SER A 555 -13.04 24.98 0.95
C SER A 555 -13.44 24.81 2.41
N SER A 556 -14.35 23.86 2.70
CA SER A 556 -14.77 23.56 4.07
C SER A 556 -13.63 22.89 4.85
N LEU A 557 -12.89 21.98 4.22
CA LEU A 557 -11.71 21.34 4.81
C LEU A 557 -10.57 22.36 5.05
N GLU A 558 -10.36 23.31 4.14
CA GLU A 558 -9.41 24.42 4.34
C GLU A 558 -9.81 25.30 5.53
N GLN A 559 -11.10 25.63 5.67
CA GLN A 559 -11.60 26.38 6.82
C GLN A 559 -11.41 25.61 8.13
N VAL A 560 -11.71 24.31 8.15
CA VAL A 560 -11.45 23.46 9.31
C VAL A 560 -9.96 23.49 9.65
N ARG A 561 -9.08 23.20 8.68
CA ARG A 561 -7.63 23.16 8.89
C ARG A 561 -7.09 24.49 9.44
N SER A 562 -7.47 25.62 8.86
CA SER A 562 -7.07 26.95 9.34
C SER A 562 -7.56 27.23 10.76
N SER A 563 -8.81 26.87 11.08
CA SER A 563 -9.37 27.05 12.44
C SER A 563 -8.72 26.13 13.49
N THR A 564 -8.24 24.95 13.08
CA THR A 564 -7.58 23.98 13.97
C THR A 564 -6.05 24.08 13.97
N GLY A 565 -5.47 25.11 13.34
CA GLY A 565 -4.02 25.33 13.27
C GLY A 565 -3.26 24.29 12.44
N ARG A 566 -3.93 23.58 11.51
CA ARG A 566 -3.30 22.69 10.54
C ARG A 566 -2.80 23.47 9.33
N ARG A 567 -1.78 22.91 8.68
CA ARG A 567 -1.35 23.42 7.38
C ARG A 567 -2.50 23.31 6.37
N PRO A 568 -2.69 24.33 5.52
CA PRO A 568 -3.66 24.26 4.43
C PRO A 568 -3.42 23.04 3.54
N LEU A 569 -4.44 22.62 2.79
CA LEU A 569 -4.30 21.58 1.77
C LEU A 569 -3.34 22.05 0.66
N ASN A 570 -3.37 23.34 0.35
CA ASN A 570 -2.59 24.02 -0.69
C ASN A 570 -1.24 24.56 -0.20
#